data_AF-A0A8H9J347-F1
#
_entry.id   AF-A0A8H9J347-F1
#
_cell.length_a   1.000
_cell.length_b   1.000
_cell.length_c   1.000
_cell.angle_alpha   90.00
_cell.angle_beta   90.00
_cell.angle_gamma   90.00
#
_symmetry.space_group_name_H-M   'P 1'
#
loop_
_entity.id
_entity.type
_entity.pdbx_description
1 polymer ?
#
loop_
_entity_poly.entity_id
_entity_poly.type
_entity_poly.pdbx_seq_one_letter_code
_entity_poly.pdbx_strand_id
1 'polypeptide(L)' 'MSDEKPFLRVVRGNPDDAELAALAVVLASVGSAPAPAPRGRRSRWADRARLLRAPLHPGEGAWRASGFPR' A
#
# COMPACT_ATOMS: atom_id res chain seq x y z
N MET A 1 -22.93 27.37 6.38
CA MET A 1 -21.53 27.86 6.37
C MET A 1 -20.72 26.77 7.02
N SER A 2 -19.92 26.04 6.23
CA SER A 2 -19.20 24.86 6.70
C SER A 2 -18.23 25.25 7.80
N ASP A 3 -18.43 24.67 8.98
CA ASP A 3 -17.49 24.75 10.11
C ASP A 3 -16.34 23.77 9.81
N GLU A 4 -15.44 24.17 8.92
CA GLU A 4 -14.26 23.37 8.59
C GLU A 4 -13.16 23.71 9.59
N LYS A 5 -12.96 22.81 10.55
CA LYS A 5 -11.87 22.94 11.52
C LYS A 5 -10.52 22.89 10.78
N PRO A 6 -9.60 23.83 11.06
CA PRO A 6 -8.30 23.85 10.41
C PRO A 6 -7.49 22.60 10.77
N PHE A 7 -6.76 22.06 9.79
CA PHE A 7 -5.89 20.90 9.97
C PHE A 7 -4.71 21.17 10.91
N LEU A 8 -4.21 22.41 10.94
CA LEU A 8 -3.13 22.88 11.81
C LEU A 8 -3.49 24.26 12.38
N ARG A 9 -3.20 24.50 13.66
CA ARG A 9 -3.36 25.81 14.31
C ARG A 9 -2.14 26.17 15.14
N VAL A 10 -1.56 27.35 14.89
CA VAL A 10 -0.51 27.92 15.72
C VAL A 10 -1.15 28.48 17.00
N VAL A 11 -0.80 27.91 18.16
CA VAL A 11 -1.34 28.34 19.46
C VAL A 11 -0.45 29.39 20.12
N ARG A 12 0.84 29.42 19.78
CA ARG A 12 1.84 30.35 20.32
C ARG A 12 2.99 30.56 19.33
N GLY A 13 3.55 31.76 19.31
CA GLY A 13 4.65 32.16 18.42
C GLY A 13 4.18 32.99 17.23
N ASN A 14 5.12 33.56 16.48
CA ASN A 14 4.87 34.28 15.23
C ASN A 14 5.87 33.77 14.18
N PRO A 15 5.69 32.52 13.70
CA PRO A 15 6.60 31.95 12.71
C PRO A 15 6.52 32.74 11.41
N ASP A 16 7.62 32.81 10.69
CA ASP A 16 7.61 33.33 9.33
C ASP A 16 7.04 32.31 8.33
N ASP A 17 6.83 32.76 7.09
CA ASP A 17 6.26 31.92 6.03
C ASP A 17 7.15 30.70 5.72
N ALA A 18 8.48 30.85 5.85
CA ALA A 18 9.43 29.79 5.57
C ALA A 18 9.40 28.70 6.65
N GLU A 19 9.30 29.09 7.91
CA GLU A 19 9.16 28.18 9.05
C GLU A 19 7.83 27.41 9.00
N LEU A 20 6.73 28.09 8.64
CA LEU A 20 5.43 27.43 8.45
C LEU A 20 5.47 26.43 7.29
N ALA A 21 6.07 26.80 6.16
CA ALA A 21 6.23 25.91 5.01
C ALA A 21 7.08 24.69 5.37
N ALA A 22 8.20 24.88 6.08
CA ALA A 22 9.06 23.79 6.53
C ALA A 22 8.30 22.80 7.43
N LEU A 23 7.52 23.30 8.39
CA LEU A 23 6.70 22.45 9.26
C LEU A 23 5.63 21.67 8.46
N ALA A 24 4.96 22.33 7.53
CA ALA A 24 3.95 21.69 6.68
C ALA A 24 4.55 20.56 5.83
N VAL A 25 5.74 20.78 5.25
CA VAL A 25 6.47 19.76 4.48
C VAL A 25 6.81 18.55 5.34
N VAL A 26 7.35 18.77 6.55
CA VAL A 26 7.66 17.68 7.48
C VAL A 26 6.41 16.88 7.81
N LEU A 27 5.30 17.53 8.18
CA LEU A 27 4.04 16.84 8.49
C LEU A 27 3.48 16.06 7.29
N ALA A 28 3.53 16.63 6.09
CA ALA A 28 3.11 15.94 4.86
C ALA A 28 3.97 14.70 4.57
N SER A 29 5.28 14.78 4.84
CA SER A 29 6.21 13.67 4.61
C SER A 29 6.01 12.49 5.57
N VAL A 30 5.67 12.74 6.84
CA VAL A 30 5.43 11.68 7.84
C VAL A 30 4.25 10.78 7.42
N GLY A 31 3.23 11.36 6.76
CA GLY A 31 2.09 10.60 6.23
C GLY A 31 2.33 9.93 4.88
N SER A 32 3.45 10.23 4.21
CA SER A 32 3.73 9.78 2.84
C SER A 32 4.57 8.51 2.79
N ALA A 33 4.33 7.58 3.71
CA ALA A 33 4.92 6.24 3.58
C ALA A 33 4.35 5.61 2.29
N PRO A 34 5.19 5.21 1.32
CA PRO A 34 4.69 4.53 0.14
C PRO A 34 3.94 3.27 0.57
N ALA A 35 2.75 3.07 0.01
CA ALA A 35 2.01 1.83 0.23
C ALA A 35 2.95 0.65 -0.09
N PRO A 36 2.96 -0.41 0.75
CA PRO A 36 3.80 -1.56 0.47
C PRO A 36 3.49 -2.04 -0.95
N ALA A 37 4.55 -2.25 -1.74
CA ALA A 37 4.40 -2.75 -3.09
C ALA A 37 3.51 -4.01 -3.05
N PRO A 38 2.51 -4.12 -3.93
CA PRO A 38 1.67 -5.31 -3.97
C PRO A 38 2.61 -6.51 -4.09
N ARG A 39 2.45 -7.49 -3.19
CA ARG A 39 3.26 -8.71 -3.27
C ARG A 39 3.04 -9.30 -4.66
N GLY A 40 4.11 -9.32 -5.46
CA GLY A 40 4.05 -9.84 -6.81
C GLY A 40 3.42 -11.23 -6.80
N ARG A 41 2.50 -11.48 -7.73
CA ARG A 41 1.85 -12.78 -7.83
C ARG A 41 2.96 -13.82 -8.09
N ARG A 42 3.11 -14.80 -7.20
CA ARG A 42 4.12 -15.86 -7.37
C ARG A 42 3.90 -16.55 -8.73
N SER A 43 5.00 -16.82 -9.43
CA SER A 43 4.95 -17.59 -10.67
C SER A 43 4.26 -18.93 -10.43
N ARG A 44 3.25 -19.25 -11.26
CA ARG A 44 2.57 -20.54 -11.20
C ARG A 44 3.48 -21.70 -11.62
N TRP A 45 4.58 -21.42 -12.30
CA TRP A 45 5.65 -22.40 -12.55
C TRP A 45 6.45 -22.75 -11.28
N ALA A 46 6.61 -21.80 -10.36
CA ALA A 46 7.39 -21.99 -9.12
C ALA A 46 6.54 -22.45 -7.93
N ASP A 47 5.31 -22.89 -8.16
CA ASP A 47 4.38 -23.30 -7.10
C ASP A 47 4.73 -24.70 -6.57
N ARG A 48 5.24 -24.77 -5.33
CA ARG A 48 5.64 -26.05 -4.70
C ARG A 48 4.47 -27.00 -4.49
N ALA A 49 3.22 -26.53 -4.47
CA ALA A 49 2.07 -27.41 -4.37
C ALA A 49 2.01 -28.42 -5.53
N ARG A 50 2.67 -28.13 -6.65
CA ARG A 50 2.78 -29.03 -7.82
C ARG A 50 3.67 -30.23 -7.58
N LEU A 51 4.62 -30.13 -6.64
CA LEU A 51 5.46 -31.25 -6.19
C LEU A 51 4.66 -32.25 -5.35
N LEU A 52 3.47 -31.86 -4.90
CA LEU A 52 2.57 -32.69 -4.11
C LEU A 52 1.43 -33.18 -5.00
N ARG A 53 0.95 -34.41 -4.79
CA ARG A 53 -0.31 -34.88 -5.40
C ARG A 53 -1.50 -34.33 -4.61
N ALA A 54 -1.70 -33.01 -4.65
CA ALA A 54 -2.84 -32.34 -4.04
C ALA A 54 -4.06 -32.33 -4.98
N PRO A 55 -5.29 -32.42 -4.45
CA PRO A 55 -6.51 -32.17 -5.22
C PRO A 55 -6.55 -30.75 -5.80
N LEU A 56 -7.19 -30.60 -6.96
CA LEU A 56 -7.46 -29.27 -7.52
C LEU A 56 -8.61 -28.61 -6.76
N HIS A 57 -8.39 -27.40 -6.25
CA HIS A 57 -9.42 -26.61 -5.58
C HIS A 57 -9.98 -25.53 -6.53
N PRO A 58 -11.31 -25.31 -6.55
CA PRO A 58 -11.89 -24.22 -7.32
C PRO A 58 -11.47 -22.87 -6.73
N GLY A 59 -11.19 -21.91 -7.61
CA GLY A 59 -10.77 -20.58 -7.21
C GLY A 59 -10.30 -19.73 -8.38
N GLU A 60 -10.05 -18.46 -8.10
CA GLU A 60 -9.63 -17.51 -9.12
C GLU A 60 -8.33 -17.95 -9.81
N GLY A 61 -8.41 -18.16 -11.12
CA GLY A 61 -7.29 -18.61 -11.94
C GLY A 61 -6.94 -20.11 -11.80
N ALA A 62 -7.71 -20.91 -11.06
CA ALA A 62 -7.46 -22.35 -10.90
C ALA A 62 -7.60 -23.11 -12.23
N TRP A 63 -8.58 -22.75 -13.07
CA TRP A 63 -8.75 -23.36 -14.40
C TRP A 63 -7.57 -23.10 -15.34
N ARG A 64 -6.97 -21.90 -15.31
CA ARG A 64 -5.75 -21.64 -16.09
C ARG A 64 -4.54 -22.38 -15.50
N ALA A 65 -4.49 -22.52 -14.17
CA ALA A 65 -3.40 -23.21 -13.49
C ALA A 65 -3.35 -24.72 -13.75
N SER A 66 -4.49 -25.37 -14.05
CA SER A 66 -4.55 -26.81 -14.30
C SER A 66 -3.88 -27.24 -15.62
N GLY A 67 -3.71 -26.33 -16.57
CA GLY A 67 -3.11 -26.61 -17.88
C GLY A 67 -1.58 -26.53 -17.94
N PHE A 68 -0.90 -26.15 -16.85
CA PHE A 68 0.56 -26.07 -16.87
C PHE A 68 1.22 -27.46 -16.75
N PRO A 69 2.40 -27.69 -17.37
CA PRO A 69 3.13 -28.98 -17.30
C PRO A 69 3.54 -29.32 -15.87
N ARG A 70 3.24 -30.54 -15.39
CA ARG A 70 3.62 -30.99 -14.04
C ARG A 70 5.12 -31.13 -13.87
#